data_AF-A0A379AP80-F1
#
_entry.id   AF-A0A379AP80-F1
#
_cell.length_a   1.000
_cell.length_b   1.000
_cell.length_c   1.000
_cell.angle_alpha   90.00
_cell.angle_beta   90.00
_cell.angle_gamma   90.00
#
_symmetry.space_group_name_H-M   'P 1'
#
loop_
_entity.id
_entity.type
_entity.pdbx_description
1 polymer ?
#
loop_
_entity_poly.entity_id
_entity_poly.type
_entity_poly.pdbx_seq_one_letter_code
_entity_poly.pdbx_strand_id
1 'polypeptide(L)'
;MRSFIKMSSLSLFVSLTLAACGSSGSGSGASNQNETATNNPQIVQNENALQTQLEKLKQQQTRTQKNLEDERQKLAKKEKELQDLKSNNQIDQEKLSSLQKDLEQNKARVSSLEKTLSEQQTEAAQARRNLEAQLAAANSALKEKSKALEDLQNNQNANQAALQKAQTELKASQSEVAKLNQQLGELKQLYPQAEFAMGSRVRNRPKNDRSLIENFSGLLPEGVTEEQTVRNLLFTPKSVGKQQLVRHHVQQQIDGRYVDMDYTFYHYQDGEAYLVEVWGYGTIDGQEAYPSIVAYGGKATPVEKFDAFKQAQIVKEYDVKMAPGTERWWDSYDTTFTADFGNEKISGIAKKINLNNDFTANEDITFPEQPIFVEDGAIRFGSNEVFVHVNFKDGSDDMKYEGLFIGENAEKIVGRVGGSSLMGKEKK
;
A
#
# COMPACT_ATOMS: atom_id res chain seq x y z
N MET A 1 25.73 -33.99 -42.97
CA MET A 1 26.26 -34.21 -44.35
C MET A 1 25.59 -35.45 -44.93
N ARG A 2 25.54 -35.61 -46.26
CA ARG A 2 25.14 -36.87 -46.88
C ARG A 2 26.32 -37.85 -46.84
N SER A 3 26.04 -39.14 -46.66
CA SER A 3 26.73 -40.20 -47.41
C SER A 3 25.92 -41.50 -47.39
N PHE A 4 25.57 -41.99 -48.58
CA PHE A 4 25.18 -43.38 -48.77
C PHE A 4 26.44 -44.25 -48.79
N ILE A 5 26.39 -45.43 -48.19
CA ILE A 5 27.11 -46.59 -48.74
C ILE A 5 26.09 -47.71 -48.92
N LYS A 6 25.81 -48.05 -50.18
CA LYS A 6 25.21 -49.33 -50.53
C LYS A 6 26.36 -50.33 -50.70
N MET A 7 26.20 -51.56 -50.22
CA MET A 7 26.67 -52.73 -50.94
C MET A 7 25.52 -53.75 -51.02
N SER A 8 25.50 -54.50 -52.11
CA SER A 8 24.32 -55.24 -52.57
C SER A 8 24.36 -56.73 -52.20
N SER A 9 23.19 -57.36 -52.21
CA SER A 9 23.01 -58.80 -52.17
C SER A 9 23.69 -59.53 -53.35
N LEU A 10 24.34 -60.65 -53.07
CA LEU A 10 24.35 -61.86 -53.91
C LEU A 10 24.69 -63.04 -52.96
N SER A 11 23.90 -64.10 -52.74
CA SER A 11 22.95 -64.87 -53.56
C SER A 11 23.62 -65.85 -54.53
N LEU A 12 23.87 -67.08 -54.07
CA LEU A 12 23.53 -68.38 -54.68
C LEU A 12 23.90 -69.47 -53.63
N PHE A 13 23.05 -70.42 -53.24
CA PHE A 13 22.43 -71.50 -54.01
C PHE A 13 23.45 -72.36 -54.80
N VAL A 14 23.93 -73.43 -54.16
CA VAL A 14 23.80 -74.78 -54.73
C VAL A 14 23.22 -75.68 -53.63
N SER A 15 22.06 -76.26 -53.92
CA SER A 15 21.33 -77.21 -53.07
C SER A 15 21.46 -78.63 -53.66
N LEU A 16 20.58 -79.54 -53.21
CA LEU A 16 20.55 -80.98 -53.52
C LEU A 16 21.69 -81.77 -52.84
N THR A 17 21.45 -82.73 -51.95
CA THR A 17 20.55 -83.91 -52.00
C THR A 17 20.87 -84.89 -53.12
N LEU A 18 21.05 -86.16 -52.76
CA LEU A 18 20.22 -87.23 -53.29
C LEU A 18 20.36 -88.52 -52.47
N ALA A 19 19.30 -89.32 -52.50
CA ALA A 19 19.22 -90.77 -52.31
C ALA A 19 20.07 -91.40 -51.18
N ALA A 20 19.44 -91.89 -50.11
CA ALA A 20 18.78 -93.19 -50.08
C ALA A 20 19.78 -94.36 -50.30
N CYS A 21 20.06 -95.13 -49.24
CA CYS A 21 19.28 -96.36 -48.98
C CYS A 21 19.29 -97.38 -50.12
N GLY A 22 20.48 -97.82 -50.54
CA GLY A 22 20.66 -99.27 -50.75
C GLY A 22 20.47 -99.94 -49.39
N SER A 23 19.34 -100.63 -49.17
CA SER A 23 19.21 -102.09 -49.35
C SER A 23 20.14 -102.82 -48.37
N SER A 24 19.66 -103.43 -47.27
CA SER A 24 18.74 -104.59 -47.20
C SER A 24 19.28 -105.82 -47.95
N GLY A 25 19.13 -107.08 -47.48
CA GLY A 25 18.41 -107.61 -46.30
C GLY A 25 19.18 -107.62 -44.97
N SER A 26 18.63 -108.01 -43.81
CA SER A 26 17.63 -109.06 -43.47
C SER A 26 18.19 -110.49 -43.48
N GLY A 27 17.78 -111.31 -42.51
CA GLY A 27 18.54 -112.48 -42.04
C GLY A 27 19.11 -112.18 -40.65
N SER A 28 18.42 -112.36 -39.51
CA SER A 28 17.39 -113.37 -39.16
C SER A 28 17.97 -114.80 -39.18
N GLY A 29 18.02 -115.58 -38.09
CA GLY A 29 17.65 -115.33 -36.68
C GLY A 29 18.87 -115.17 -35.74
N ALA A 30 18.75 -114.90 -34.44
CA ALA A 30 17.66 -115.14 -33.48
C ALA A 30 17.54 -116.59 -32.93
N SER A 31 18.51 -116.98 -32.11
CA SER A 31 18.31 -117.70 -30.84
C SER A 31 19.45 -117.25 -29.88
N ASN A 32 19.29 -117.06 -28.56
CA ASN A 32 18.81 -117.98 -27.51
C ASN A 32 19.59 -119.33 -27.52
N GLN A 33 20.14 -119.82 -26.41
CA GLN A 33 20.12 -119.32 -25.02
C GLN A 33 21.33 -119.84 -24.21
N ASN A 34 21.38 -119.49 -22.92
CA ASN A 34 22.39 -119.76 -21.88
C ASN A 34 23.28 -121.03 -21.99
N GLU A 35 24.59 -120.82 -21.76
CA GLU A 35 25.49 -121.52 -20.81
C GLU A 35 25.69 -123.06 -20.84
N THR A 36 26.98 -123.47 -20.85
CA THR A 36 27.62 -124.76 -20.40
C THR A 36 27.62 -126.07 -21.28
N ALA A 37 28.71 -126.29 -22.09
CA ALA A 37 29.37 -127.57 -22.56
C ALA A 37 28.80 -128.35 -23.82
N THR A 38 29.46 -129.28 -24.61
CA THR A 38 30.86 -129.84 -24.83
C THR A 38 31.00 -130.72 -26.14
N ASN A 39 32.25 -131.08 -26.58
CA ASN A 39 32.70 -132.26 -27.42
C ASN A 39 32.46 -132.33 -28.99
N ASN A 40 33.16 -133.10 -29.89
CA ASN A 40 34.54 -133.72 -29.93
C ASN A 40 35.14 -134.00 -31.41
N PRO A 41 35.39 -135.22 -32.03
CA PRO A 41 36.52 -135.45 -33.02
C PRO A 41 36.26 -136.12 -34.43
N GLN A 42 37.25 -136.16 -35.37
CA GLN A 42 37.25 -136.89 -36.70
C GLN A 42 38.67 -137.09 -37.37
N ILE A 43 38.90 -137.99 -38.38
CA ILE A 43 40.22 -138.32 -39.05
C ILE A 43 40.16 -138.93 -40.51
N VAL A 44 41.32 -139.01 -41.23
CA VAL A 44 41.78 -139.84 -42.44
C VAL A 44 41.93 -139.16 -43.85
N GLN A 45 43.17 -139.03 -44.38
CA GLN A 45 43.55 -138.59 -45.76
C GLN A 45 44.95 -139.11 -46.23
N ASN A 46 45.30 -139.14 -47.54
CA ASN A 46 46.66 -139.49 -48.07
C ASN A 46 47.00 -139.05 -49.55
N GLU A 47 47.86 -139.82 -50.26
CA GLU A 47 48.39 -139.86 -51.66
C GLU A 47 49.13 -138.63 -52.28
N ASN A 48 49.00 -137.41 -51.74
CA ASN A 48 49.43 -136.14 -52.39
C ASN A 48 50.97 -135.87 -52.53
N ALA A 49 51.70 -136.75 -53.22
CA ALA A 49 53.17 -136.85 -53.15
C ALA A 49 54.01 -135.90 -54.05
N LEU A 50 54.10 -136.15 -55.36
CA LEU A 50 55.27 -135.74 -56.18
C LEU A 50 54.99 -134.71 -57.28
N GLN A 51 53.78 -134.70 -57.87
CA GLN A 51 53.30 -133.61 -58.75
C GLN A 51 53.41 -132.24 -58.04
N THR A 52 53.30 -132.29 -56.72
CA THR A 52 53.61 -131.29 -55.69
C THR A 52 55.01 -130.64 -55.79
N GLN A 53 56.02 -131.23 -56.47
CA GLN A 53 57.36 -130.61 -56.57
C GLN A 53 57.50 -129.56 -57.67
N LEU A 54 56.98 -129.79 -58.88
CA LEU A 54 57.01 -128.76 -59.93
C LEU A 54 56.11 -127.57 -59.57
N GLU A 55 54.98 -127.88 -58.91
CA GLU A 55 54.16 -126.91 -58.18
C GLU A 55 55.01 -126.08 -57.21
N LYS A 56 55.74 -126.71 -56.26
CA LYS A 56 56.58 -126.01 -55.29
C LYS A 56 57.55 -125.01 -55.92
N LEU A 57 58.19 -125.32 -57.07
CA LEU A 57 59.19 -124.43 -57.68
C LEU A 57 58.57 -123.25 -58.44
N LYS A 58 57.48 -123.47 -59.19
CA LYS A 58 56.72 -122.35 -59.78
C LYS A 58 56.09 -121.49 -58.69
N GLN A 59 55.49 -122.11 -57.67
CA GLN A 59 55.04 -121.41 -56.46
C GLN A 59 56.18 -120.62 -55.82
N GLN A 60 57.42 -121.12 -55.77
CA GLN A 60 58.54 -120.38 -55.18
C GLN A 60 58.90 -119.11 -55.95
N GLN A 61 58.99 -119.15 -57.29
CA GLN A 61 59.24 -117.94 -58.08
C GLN A 61 58.10 -116.92 -57.91
N THR A 62 56.84 -117.38 -58.01
CA THR A 62 55.66 -116.54 -57.81
C THR A 62 55.59 -115.97 -56.39
N ARG A 63 55.99 -116.72 -55.35
CA ARG A 63 56.11 -116.24 -53.96
C ARG A 63 57.19 -115.16 -53.84
N THR A 64 58.37 -115.33 -54.44
CA THR A 64 59.45 -114.33 -54.31
C THR A 64 59.11 -113.02 -55.01
N GLN A 65 58.54 -113.06 -56.23
CA GLN A 65 58.05 -111.85 -56.90
C GLN A 65 56.91 -111.20 -56.10
N LYS A 66 55.96 -111.99 -55.60
CA LYS A 66 54.88 -111.48 -54.74
C LYS A 66 55.42 -110.83 -53.46
N ASN A 67 56.37 -111.45 -52.77
CA ASN A 67 56.96 -110.91 -51.54
C ASN A 67 57.66 -109.56 -51.78
N LEU A 68 58.39 -109.40 -52.89
CA LEU A 68 59.12 -108.18 -53.20
C LEU A 68 58.16 -107.05 -53.62
N GLU A 69 57.09 -107.39 -54.34
CA GLU A 69 55.98 -106.47 -54.63
C GLU A 69 55.22 -106.08 -53.35
N ASP A 70 54.91 -107.04 -52.47
CA ASP A 70 54.32 -106.81 -51.14
C ASP A 70 55.21 -105.91 -50.27
N GLU A 71 56.54 -106.01 -50.36
CA GLU A 71 57.48 -105.14 -49.63
C GLU A 71 57.57 -103.73 -50.22
N ARG A 72 57.58 -103.57 -51.55
CA ARG A 72 57.47 -102.25 -52.19
C ARG A 72 56.16 -101.56 -51.81
N GLN A 73 55.05 -102.30 -51.79
CA GLN A 73 53.76 -101.79 -51.35
C GLN A 73 53.74 -101.44 -49.84
N LYS A 74 54.50 -102.16 -48.98
CA LYS A 74 54.67 -101.79 -47.56
C LYS A 74 55.52 -100.53 -47.39
N LEU A 75 56.60 -100.38 -48.15
CA LEU A 75 57.47 -99.19 -48.06
C LEU A 75 56.74 -97.93 -48.53
N ALA A 76 56.10 -97.98 -49.71
CA ALA A 76 55.33 -96.85 -50.24
C ALA A 76 54.16 -96.43 -49.31
N LYS A 77 53.55 -97.38 -48.59
CA LYS A 77 52.58 -97.05 -47.53
C LYS A 77 53.23 -96.30 -46.37
N LYS A 78 54.36 -96.78 -45.85
CA LYS A 78 55.09 -96.12 -44.73
C LYS A 78 55.66 -94.75 -45.10
N GLU A 79 56.14 -94.56 -46.31
CA GLU A 79 56.62 -93.26 -46.79
C GLU A 79 55.48 -92.26 -46.88
N LYS A 80 54.31 -92.69 -47.37
CA LYS A 80 53.08 -91.89 -47.34
C LYS A 80 52.64 -91.58 -45.92
N GLU A 81 52.54 -92.58 -45.03
CA GLU A 81 52.20 -92.40 -43.61
C GLU A 81 53.11 -91.38 -42.92
N LEU A 82 54.42 -91.39 -43.21
CA LEU A 82 55.38 -90.42 -42.68
C LEU A 82 55.21 -89.02 -43.27
N GLN A 83 54.85 -88.89 -44.54
CA GLN A 83 54.55 -87.60 -45.18
C GLN A 83 53.24 -87.01 -44.63
N ASP A 84 52.20 -87.83 -44.51
CA ASP A 84 50.91 -87.46 -43.92
C ASP A 84 51.11 -87.00 -42.45
N LEU A 85 51.90 -87.73 -41.65
CA LEU A 85 52.26 -87.34 -40.27
C LEU A 85 53.01 -86.00 -40.18
N LYS A 86 53.96 -85.73 -41.10
CA LYS A 86 54.66 -84.44 -41.15
C LYS A 86 53.72 -83.29 -41.50
N SER A 87 52.84 -83.49 -42.48
CA SER A 87 51.83 -82.49 -42.87
C SER A 87 50.88 -82.19 -41.71
N ASN A 88 50.35 -83.22 -41.04
CA ASN A 88 49.51 -83.07 -39.86
C ASN A 88 50.22 -82.33 -38.72
N ASN A 89 51.49 -82.66 -38.44
CA ASN A 89 52.24 -81.97 -37.38
C ASN A 89 52.50 -80.49 -37.68
N GLN A 90 52.78 -80.13 -38.94
CA GLN A 90 52.88 -78.72 -39.33
C GLN A 90 51.53 -78.00 -39.16
N ILE A 91 50.43 -78.61 -39.65
CA ILE A 91 49.07 -78.08 -39.49
C ILE A 91 48.73 -77.86 -38.01
N ASP A 92 49.14 -78.75 -37.11
CA ASP A 92 48.89 -78.62 -35.67
C ASP A 92 49.78 -77.56 -34.98
N GLN A 93 51.02 -77.35 -35.47
CA GLN A 93 51.86 -76.21 -35.03
C GLN A 93 51.24 -74.87 -35.46
N GLU A 94 50.73 -74.78 -36.70
CA GLU A 94 50.07 -73.58 -37.22
C GLU A 94 48.77 -73.27 -36.43
N LYS A 95 47.94 -74.29 -36.14
CA LYS A 95 46.79 -74.16 -35.22
C LYS A 95 47.21 -73.68 -33.83
N LEU A 96 48.24 -74.27 -33.24
CA LEU A 96 48.71 -73.92 -31.89
C LEU A 96 49.18 -72.46 -31.82
N SER A 97 49.90 -72.00 -32.84
CA SER A 97 50.33 -70.60 -32.95
C SER A 97 49.15 -69.63 -33.08
N SER A 98 48.12 -69.99 -33.86
CA SER A 98 46.87 -69.21 -33.92
C SER A 98 46.19 -69.15 -32.56
N LEU A 99 45.99 -70.30 -31.90
CA LEU A 99 45.31 -70.37 -30.59
C LEU A 99 46.05 -69.59 -29.49
N GLN A 100 47.39 -69.56 -29.53
CA GLN A 100 48.19 -68.72 -28.62
C GLN A 100 47.96 -67.23 -28.89
N LYS A 101 47.93 -66.81 -30.15
CA LYS A 101 47.62 -65.43 -30.55
C LYS A 101 46.20 -65.02 -30.13
N ASP A 102 45.22 -65.90 -30.35
CA ASP A 102 43.83 -65.70 -29.97
C ASP A 102 43.67 -65.62 -28.44
N LEU A 103 44.45 -66.40 -27.68
CA LEU A 103 44.48 -66.33 -26.21
C LEU A 103 45.00 -64.98 -25.70
N GLU A 104 46.12 -64.47 -26.23
CA GLU A 104 46.66 -63.16 -25.81
C GLU A 104 45.73 -62.01 -26.22
N GLN A 105 45.11 -62.08 -27.40
CA GLN A 105 44.08 -61.10 -27.80
C GLN A 105 42.87 -61.14 -26.86
N ASN A 106 42.44 -62.33 -26.41
CA ASN A 106 41.36 -62.45 -25.45
C ASN A 106 41.73 -61.93 -24.06
N LYS A 107 42.95 -62.17 -23.56
CA LYS A 107 43.45 -61.58 -22.30
C LYS A 107 43.44 -60.05 -22.35
N ALA A 108 43.96 -59.46 -23.43
CA ALA A 108 43.96 -58.01 -23.62
C ALA A 108 42.53 -57.44 -23.66
N ARG A 109 41.60 -58.13 -24.35
CA ARG A 109 40.19 -57.76 -24.40
C ARG A 109 39.51 -57.85 -23.02
N VAL A 110 39.76 -58.90 -22.24
CA VAL A 110 39.22 -59.03 -20.88
C VAL A 110 39.73 -57.91 -19.98
N SER A 111 41.03 -57.64 -19.95
CA SER A 111 41.61 -56.56 -19.14
C SER A 111 41.07 -55.17 -19.51
N SER A 112 40.83 -54.91 -20.80
CA SER A 112 40.14 -53.68 -21.23
C SER A 112 38.69 -53.60 -20.75
N LEU A 113 37.95 -54.71 -20.76
CA LEU A 113 36.56 -54.76 -20.29
C LEU A 113 36.46 -54.60 -18.77
N GLU A 114 37.38 -55.20 -18.01
CA GLU A 114 37.51 -55.02 -16.56
C GLU A 114 37.77 -53.56 -16.19
N LYS A 115 38.66 -52.88 -16.93
CA LYS A 115 38.93 -51.45 -16.76
C LYS A 115 37.69 -50.59 -17.03
N THR A 116 37.02 -50.79 -18.17
CA THR A 116 35.80 -50.05 -18.53
C THR A 116 34.65 -50.31 -17.54
N LEU A 117 34.53 -51.55 -17.02
CA LEU A 117 33.54 -51.88 -15.99
C LEU A 117 33.83 -51.14 -14.66
N SER A 118 35.10 -51.07 -14.25
CA SER A 118 35.52 -50.33 -13.05
C SER A 118 35.27 -48.82 -13.18
N GLU A 119 35.53 -48.26 -14.36
CA GLU A 119 35.24 -46.87 -14.70
C GLU A 119 33.72 -46.59 -14.63
N GLN A 120 32.90 -47.41 -15.29
CA GLN A 120 31.43 -47.30 -15.25
C GLN A 120 30.84 -47.48 -13.85
N GLN A 121 31.38 -48.39 -13.03
CA GLN A 121 30.97 -48.57 -11.63
C GLN A 121 31.29 -47.32 -10.79
N THR A 122 32.44 -46.69 -11.04
CA THR A 122 32.86 -45.45 -10.36
C THR A 122 31.95 -44.27 -10.76
N GLU A 123 31.66 -44.12 -12.06
CA GLU A 123 30.74 -43.12 -12.57
C GLU A 123 29.31 -43.31 -12.03
N ALA A 124 28.79 -44.55 -12.04
CA ALA A 124 27.47 -44.87 -11.51
C ALA A 124 27.37 -44.59 -10.00
N ALA A 125 28.40 -44.93 -9.22
CA ALA A 125 28.46 -44.62 -7.79
C ALA A 125 28.47 -43.11 -7.53
N GLN A 126 29.20 -42.33 -8.33
CA GLN A 126 29.23 -40.87 -8.19
C GLN A 126 27.91 -40.21 -8.65
N ALA A 127 27.30 -40.69 -9.73
CA ALA A 127 25.98 -40.26 -10.16
C ALA A 127 24.93 -40.51 -9.08
N ARG A 128 24.97 -41.68 -8.40
CA ARG A 128 24.07 -41.99 -7.29
C ARG A 128 24.23 -41.02 -6.11
N ARG A 129 25.48 -40.74 -5.69
CA ARG A 129 25.77 -39.73 -4.64
C ARG A 129 25.27 -38.34 -5.01
N ASN A 130 25.45 -37.93 -6.28
CA ASN A 130 24.99 -36.64 -6.77
C ASN A 130 23.46 -36.53 -6.70
N LEU A 131 22.74 -37.61 -7.05
CA LEU A 131 21.27 -37.67 -6.95
C LEU A 131 20.78 -37.72 -5.49
N GLU A 132 21.46 -38.47 -4.61
CA GLU A 132 21.19 -38.50 -3.16
C GLU A 132 21.31 -37.10 -2.54
N ALA A 133 22.38 -36.36 -2.89
CA ALA A 133 22.60 -34.98 -2.44
C ALA A 133 21.55 -34.00 -2.99
N GLN A 134 21.20 -34.10 -4.28
CA GLN A 134 20.15 -33.27 -4.89
C GLN A 134 18.77 -33.52 -4.26
N LEU A 135 18.43 -34.77 -3.97
CA LEU A 135 17.19 -35.15 -3.29
C LEU A 135 17.15 -34.60 -1.85
N ALA A 136 18.25 -34.68 -1.11
CA ALA A 136 18.36 -34.11 0.23
C ALA A 136 18.16 -32.58 0.22
N ALA A 137 18.82 -31.87 -0.71
CA ALA A 137 18.66 -30.43 -0.87
C ALA A 137 17.23 -30.04 -1.26
N ALA A 138 16.62 -30.76 -2.21
CA ALA A 138 15.24 -30.54 -2.62
C ALA A 138 14.24 -30.73 -1.47
N ASN A 139 14.45 -31.76 -0.63
CA ASN A 139 13.61 -32.01 0.54
C ASN A 139 13.76 -30.92 1.63
N SER A 140 14.95 -30.36 1.84
CA SER A 140 15.13 -29.21 2.76
C SER A 140 14.39 -27.98 2.24
N ALA A 141 14.62 -27.62 0.97
CA ALA A 141 13.98 -26.47 0.33
C ALA A 141 12.44 -26.60 0.27
N LEU A 142 11.92 -27.83 0.11
CA LEU A 142 10.48 -28.10 0.20
C LEU A 142 9.96 -27.88 1.63
N LYS A 143 10.65 -28.40 2.65
CA LYS A 143 10.27 -28.22 4.07
C LYS A 143 10.27 -26.74 4.48
N GLU A 144 11.27 -25.98 4.06
CA GLU A 144 11.36 -24.54 4.29
C GLU A 144 10.21 -23.79 3.62
N LYS A 145 9.88 -24.11 2.35
CA LYS A 145 8.74 -23.54 1.62
C LYS A 145 7.39 -23.91 2.24
N SER A 146 7.22 -25.15 2.72
CA SER A 146 6.00 -25.57 3.42
C SER A 146 5.79 -24.75 4.70
N LYS A 147 6.84 -24.52 5.50
CA LYS A 147 6.74 -23.66 6.68
C LYS A 147 6.43 -22.21 6.29
N ALA A 148 7.12 -21.65 5.30
CA ALA A 148 6.86 -20.29 4.85
C ALA A 148 5.41 -20.08 4.34
N LEU A 149 4.79 -21.12 3.76
CA LEU A 149 3.39 -21.11 3.36
C LEU A 149 2.43 -21.16 4.57
N GLU A 150 2.75 -21.96 5.59
CA GLU A 150 2.02 -22.00 6.87
C GLU A 150 2.09 -20.66 7.61
N ASP A 151 3.29 -20.08 7.74
CA ASP A 151 3.52 -18.75 8.31
C ASP A 151 2.74 -17.67 7.52
N LEU A 152 2.71 -17.74 6.18
CA LEU A 152 1.94 -16.83 5.33
C LEU A 152 0.42 -16.97 5.53
N GLN A 153 -0.09 -18.20 5.62
CA GLN A 153 -1.52 -18.48 5.84
C GLN A 153 -1.99 -17.99 7.22
N ASN A 154 -1.15 -18.17 8.25
CA ASN A 154 -1.41 -17.63 9.59
C ASN A 154 -1.46 -16.09 9.60
N ASN A 155 -0.53 -15.44 8.90
CA ASN A 155 -0.54 -13.98 8.72
C ASN A 155 -1.78 -13.49 7.94
N GLN A 156 -2.22 -14.22 6.91
CA GLN A 156 -3.44 -13.88 6.16
C GLN A 156 -4.70 -13.94 7.06
N ASN A 157 -4.82 -14.97 7.89
CA ASN A 157 -5.92 -15.11 8.86
C ASN A 157 -5.92 -13.95 9.88
N ALA A 158 -4.74 -13.60 10.42
CA ALA A 158 -4.59 -12.48 11.35
C ALA A 158 -4.97 -11.13 10.72
N ASN A 159 -4.53 -10.88 9.48
CA ASN A 159 -4.89 -9.67 8.72
C ASN A 159 -6.40 -9.59 8.44
N GLN A 160 -7.05 -10.73 8.15
CA GLN A 160 -8.51 -10.78 7.94
C GLN A 160 -9.29 -10.45 9.22
N ALA A 161 -8.85 -10.95 10.39
CA ALA A 161 -9.44 -10.61 11.68
C ALA A 161 -9.24 -9.12 12.04
N ALA A 162 -8.04 -8.58 11.79
CA ALA A 162 -7.75 -7.16 11.98
C ALA A 162 -8.63 -6.26 11.10
N LEU A 163 -8.83 -6.63 9.83
CA LEU A 163 -9.70 -5.92 8.90
C LEU A 163 -11.18 -5.93 9.37
N GLN A 164 -11.69 -7.06 9.85
CA GLN A 164 -13.05 -7.16 10.39
C GLN A 164 -13.24 -6.29 11.64
N LYS A 165 -12.22 -6.22 12.52
CA LYS A 165 -12.22 -5.32 13.68
C LYS A 165 -12.27 -3.85 13.22
N ALA A 166 -11.37 -3.43 12.33
CA ALA A 166 -11.33 -2.06 11.83
C ALA A 166 -12.63 -1.64 11.11
N GLN A 167 -13.24 -2.54 10.34
CA GLN A 167 -14.57 -2.31 9.72
C GLN A 167 -15.71 -2.16 10.74
N THR A 168 -15.58 -2.76 11.93
CA THR A 168 -16.57 -2.64 13.01
C THR A 168 -16.38 -1.32 13.75
N GLU A 169 -15.13 -0.95 14.06
CA GLU A 169 -14.77 0.33 14.70
C GLU A 169 -15.18 1.52 13.80
N LEU A 170 -14.90 1.46 12.50
CA LEU A 170 -15.30 2.49 11.54
C LEU A 170 -16.83 2.72 11.52
N LYS A 171 -17.63 1.65 11.58
CA LYS A 171 -19.11 1.75 11.64
C LYS A 171 -19.59 2.37 12.95
N ALA A 172 -18.91 2.10 14.07
CA ALA A 172 -19.22 2.72 15.34
C ALA A 172 -18.96 4.23 15.30
N SER A 173 -17.77 4.66 14.83
CA SER A 173 -17.43 6.08 14.68
C SER A 173 -18.35 6.80 13.69
N GLN A 174 -18.75 6.15 12.58
CA GLN A 174 -19.74 6.73 11.65
C GLN A 174 -21.11 6.95 12.32
N SER A 175 -21.56 6.03 13.19
CA SER A 175 -22.80 6.19 13.96
C SER A 175 -22.68 7.28 15.02
N GLU A 176 -21.49 7.46 15.61
CA GLU A 176 -21.22 8.52 16.60
C GLU A 176 -21.19 9.91 15.96
N VAL A 177 -20.49 10.08 14.83
CA VAL A 177 -20.50 11.32 14.04
C VAL A 177 -21.93 11.68 13.58
N ALA A 178 -22.75 10.69 13.20
CA ALA A 178 -24.15 10.94 12.85
C ALA A 178 -24.98 11.48 14.04
N LYS A 179 -24.76 10.96 15.26
CA LYS A 179 -25.40 11.47 16.49
C LYS A 179 -24.93 12.88 16.84
N LEU A 180 -23.62 13.13 16.78
CA LEU A 180 -23.04 14.46 17.06
C LEU A 180 -23.56 15.51 16.07
N ASN A 181 -23.68 15.16 14.79
CA ASN A 181 -24.27 16.04 13.78
C ASN A 181 -25.77 16.31 14.02
N GLN A 182 -26.53 15.31 14.49
CA GLN A 182 -27.92 15.52 14.90
C GLN A 182 -28.00 16.47 16.11
N GLN A 183 -27.20 16.23 17.15
CA GLN A 183 -27.16 17.06 18.36
C GLN A 183 -26.72 18.50 18.06
N LEU A 184 -25.78 18.70 17.12
CA LEU A 184 -25.38 20.02 16.63
C LEU A 184 -26.54 20.72 15.89
N GLY A 185 -27.32 19.98 15.10
CA GLY A 185 -28.53 20.51 14.45
C GLY A 185 -29.61 20.92 15.45
N GLU A 186 -29.85 20.10 16.48
CA GLU A 186 -30.77 20.41 17.58
C GLU A 186 -30.29 21.64 18.38
N LEU A 187 -29.00 21.72 18.69
CA LEU A 187 -28.39 22.87 19.40
C LEU A 187 -28.52 24.17 18.59
N LYS A 188 -28.29 24.14 17.28
CA LYS A 188 -28.49 25.30 16.38
C LYS A 188 -29.94 25.79 16.33
N GLN A 189 -30.92 24.88 16.47
CA GLN A 189 -32.34 25.26 16.55
C GLN A 189 -32.72 25.87 17.92
N LEU A 190 -32.10 25.41 19.01
CA LEU A 190 -32.31 25.96 20.35
C LEU A 190 -31.63 27.32 20.53
N TYR A 191 -30.45 27.51 19.92
CA TYR A 191 -29.64 28.73 20.05
C TYR A 191 -29.27 29.32 18.67
N PRO A 192 -30.23 29.81 17.88
CA PRO A 192 -29.95 30.40 16.57
C PRO A 192 -29.04 31.64 16.65
N GLN A 193 -28.98 32.30 17.81
CA GLN A 193 -28.06 33.42 18.07
C GLN A 193 -26.61 32.98 18.34
N ALA A 194 -26.31 31.67 18.41
CA ALA A 194 -24.94 31.17 18.63
C ALA A 194 -24.03 31.34 17.41
N GLU A 195 -24.59 31.51 16.21
CA GLU A 195 -23.84 31.84 14.98
C GLU A 195 -23.49 33.34 14.86
N PHE A 196 -23.84 34.14 15.88
CA PHE A 196 -23.66 35.59 15.88
C PHE A 196 -22.51 35.99 16.80
N ALA A 197 -21.49 36.58 16.19
CA ALA A 197 -20.36 37.20 16.87
C ALA A 197 -20.75 38.60 17.36
N MET A 198 -20.11 39.05 18.43
CA MET A 198 -20.43 40.31 19.10
C MET A 198 -19.18 41.00 19.64
N GLY A 199 -19.32 42.28 19.96
CA GLY A 199 -18.53 42.98 20.95
C GLY A 199 -19.38 44.00 21.68
N SER A 200 -18.95 44.39 22.88
CA SER A 200 -19.67 45.35 23.71
C SER A 200 -18.73 46.13 24.62
N ARG A 201 -19.15 47.36 24.96
CA ARG A 201 -18.50 48.20 25.97
C ARG A 201 -19.55 48.68 26.95
N VAL A 202 -19.29 48.48 28.24
CA VAL A 202 -20.03 49.09 29.35
C VAL A 202 -19.17 50.21 29.94
N ARG A 203 -19.81 51.29 30.39
CA ARG A 203 -19.19 52.30 31.25
C ARG A 203 -20.22 52.75 32.28
N ASN A 204 -19.84 52.83 33.55
CA ASN A 204 -20.59 53.59 34.54
C ASN A 204 -19.76 54.79 35.01
N ARG A 205 -20.17 56.01 34.68
CA ARG A 205 -19.50 57.22 35.22
C ARG A 205 -20.31 57.78 36.39
N PRO A 206 -19.92 57.56 37.66
CA PRO A 206 -20.36 58.42 38.75
C PRO A 206 -19.60 59.75 38.71
N LYS A 207 -20.23 60.84 39.13
CA LYS A 207 -19.71 62.23 38.94
C LYS A 207 -18.30 62.46 39.52
N ASN A 208 -17.94 61.74 40.60
CA ASN A 208 -16.75 62.01 41.42
C ASN A 208 -15.63 60.95 41.29
N ASP A 209 -15.83 59.87 40.52
CA ASP A 209 -14.83 58.80 40.38
C ASP A 209 -14.80 58.29 38.92
N ARG A 210 -13.60 58.25 38.34
CA ARG A 210 -13.38 57.79 36.95
C ARG A 210 -13.10 56.28 36.84
N SER A 211 -12.97 55.57 37.96
CA SER A 211 -12.49 54.18 38.00
C SER A 211 -13.58 53.09 37.98
N LEU A 212 -14.86 53.47 38.08
CA LEU A 212 -15.91 52.51 38.41
C LEU A 212 -16.51 51.77 37.21
N ILE A 213 -16.02 50.54 37.05
CA ILE A 213 -16.76 49.36 36.55
C ILE A 213 -17.04 49.33 35.04
N GLU A 214 -16.36 48.39 34.37
CA GLU A 214 -16.56 48.00 32.96
C GLU A 214 -17.53 46.80 32.80
N ASN A 215 -18.41 46.56 33.78
CA ASN A 215 -19.20 45.34 33.90
C ASN A 215 -20.67 45.62 34.29
N PHE A 216 -21.61 44.85 33.77
CA PHE A 216 -23.05 45.03 34.02
C PHE A 216 -23.53 44.62 35.44
N SER A 217 -22.79 43.78 36.16
CA SER A 217 -23.27 42.94 37.29
C SER A 217 -23.92 43.64 38.50
N GLY A 218 -23.78 44.96 38.64
CA GLY A 218 -24.51 45.74 39.66
C GLY A 218 -25.86 46.32 39.20
N LEU A 219 -26.34 45.90 38.01
CA LEU A 219 -27.59 46.35 37.37
C LEU A 219 -28.36 45.20 36.70
N LEU A 220 -27.96 43.93 36.93
CA LEU A 220 -28.59 42.75 36.33
C LEU A 220 -29.34 41.94 37.40
N PRO A 221 -30.55 41.45 37.10
CA PRO A 221 -31.21 40.47 37.96
C PRO A 221 -30.31 39.25 38.23
N GLU A 222 -30.31 38.76 39.47
CA GLU A 222 -29.55 37.58 39.88
C GLU A 222 -29.71 36.40 38.89
N GLY A 223 -28.59 35.85 38.44
CA GLY A 223 -28.54 34.70 37.54
C GLY A 223 -28.48 35.02 36.04
N VAL A 224 -28.55 36.30 35.63
CA VAL A 224 -28.33 36.69 34.22
C VAL A 224 -26.87 37.12 34.00
N THR A 225 -26.22 36.57 32.96
CA THR A 225 -24.84 36.99 32.61
C THR A 225 -24.83 38.27 31.77
N GLU A 226 -23.69 38.96 31.79
CA GLU A 226 -23.43 40.11 30.92
C GLU A 226 -23.59 39.75 29.43
N GLU A 227 -23.02 38.63 28.98
CA GLU A 227 -23.19 38.14 27.60
C GLU A 227 -24.67 37.87 27.27
N GLN A 228 -25.42 37.23 28.17
CA GLN A 228 -26.85 36.96 27.94
C GLN A 228 -27.65 38.28 27.86
N THR A 229 -27.29 39.28 28.67
CA THR A 229 -27.90 40.62 28.59
C THR A 229 -27.58 41.30 27.25
N VAL A 230 -26.32 41.25 26.79
CA VAL A 230 -25.90 41.82 25.50
C VAL A 230 -26.60 41.11 24.32
N ARG A 231 -26.69 39.76 24.34
CA ARG A 231 -27.46 38.98 23.35
C ARG A 231 -28.94 39.37 23.36
N ASN A 232 -29.55 39.47 24.54
CA ASN A 232 -30.94 39.90 24.68
C ASN A 232 -31.14 41.31 24.11
N LEU A 233 -30.27 42.26 24.41
CA LEU A 233 -30.36 43.64 23.91
C LEU A 233 -30.23 43.72 22.39
N LEU A 234 -29.21 43.09 21.81
CA LEU A 234 -28.95 43.09 20.36
C LEU A 234 -30.08 42.40 19.57
N PHE A 235 -30.50 41.21 20.03
CA PHE A 235 -31.37 40.31 19.27
C PHE A 235 -32.83 40.27 19.74
N THR A 236 -33.25 41.17 20.65
CA THR A 236 -34.69 41.38 20.93
C THR A 236 -35.39 41.78 19.63
N PRO A 237 -36.49 41.10 19.23
CA PRO A 237 -37.21 41.43 18.00
C PRO A 237 -37.91 42.80 18.11
N LYS A 238 -37.24 43.84 17.58
CA LYS A 238 -37.80 45.19 17.33
C LYS A 238 -37.70 45.51 15.83
N SER A 239 -38.49 46.48 15.36
CA SER A 239 -38.82 46.62 13.94
C SER A 239 -37.61 46.90 13.04
N VAL A 240 -37.32 45.96 12.14
CA VAL A 240 -36.28 46.07 11.09
C VAL A 240 -36.34 47.42 10.37
N GLY A 241 -35.17 48.05 10.16
CA GLY A 241 -35.03 49.23 9.31
C GLY A 241 -35.56 50.55 9.85
N LYS A 242 -36.04 50.61 11.11
CA LYS A 242 -36.41 51.88 11.77
C LYS A 242 -35.44 52.21 12.89
N GLN A 243 -34.70 53.31 12.75
CA GLN A 243 -34.02 53.96 13.88
C GLN A 243 -35.07 54.33 14.93
N GLN A 244 -35.02 53.68 16.09
CA GLN A 244 -35.87 54.04 17.23
C GLN A 244 -34.99 54.61 18.34
N LEU A 245 -34.97 55.94 18.44
CA LEU A 245 -34.45 56.64 19.61
C LEU A 245 -35.58 56.74 20.64
N VAL A 246 -35.58 55.88 21.64
CA VAL A 246 -36.66 55.80 22.65
C VAL A 246 -36.13 56.30 24.00
N ARG A 247 -36.91 57.14 24.69
CA ARG A 247 -36.62 57.55 26.07
C ARG A 247 -37.52 56.81 27.04
N HIS A 248 -36.94 56.30 28.13
CA HIS A 248 -37.61 55.58 29.20
C HIS A 248 -37.15 56.14 30.55
N HIS A 249 -38.07 56.64 31.36
CA HIS A 249 -37.82 56.97 32.76
C HIS A 249 -38.06 55.73 33.64
N VAL A 250 -37.18 55.47 34.60
CA VAL A 250 -37.25 54.32 35.51
C VAL A 250 -36.95 54.79 36.94
N GLN A 251 -37.88 54.49 37.85
CA GLN A 251 -37.79 54.81 39.28
C GLN A 251 -38.11 53.54 40.07
N GLN A 252 -37.09 52.75 40.46
CA GLN A 252 -37.29 51.43 41.09
C GLN A 252 -36.10 51.00 41.97
N GLN A 253 -36.30 49.95 42.77
CA GLN A 253 -35.21 49.31 43.51
C GLN A 253 -34.64 48.14 42.67
N ILE A 254 -33.30 48.09 42.52
CA ILE A 254 -32.55 47.02 41.83
C ILE A 254 -31.46 46.54 42.79
N ASP A 255 -31.43 45.24 43.10
CA ASP A 255 -30.42 44.60 43.96
C ASP A 255 -30.16 45.34 45.29
N GLY A 256 -31.24 45.84 45.89
CA GLY A 256 -31.23 46.62 47.13
C GLY A 256 -30.99 48.14 46.95
N ARG A 257 -30.44 48.57 45.80
CA ARG A 257 -30.17 49.99 45.48
C ARG A 257 -31.37 50.69 44.88
N TYR A 258 -31.55 51.97 45.16
CA TYR A 258 -32.58 52.80 44.54
C TYR A 258 -32.06 53.46 43.26
N VAL A 259 -32.74 53.25 42.13
CA VAL A 259 -32.36 53.78 40.80
C VAL A 259 -33.45 54.69 40.27
N ASP A 260 -33.04 55.88 39.84
CA ASP A 260 -33.91 56.94 39.33
C ASP A 260 -33.24 57.55 38.09
N MET A 261 -33.63 57.11 36.88
CA MET A 261 -32.88 57.35 35.64
C MET A 261 -33.75 57.52 34.39
N ASP A 262 -33.33 58.46 33.54
CA ASP A 262 -33.74 58.55 32.14
C ASP A 262 -32.76 57.78 31.24
N TYR A 263 -33.22 56.70 30.63
CA TYR A 263 -32.49 55.95 29.60
C TYR A 263 -32.92 56.37 28.19
N THR A 264 -31.95 56.71 27.36
CA THR A 264 -32.11 56.84 25.90
C THR A 264 -31.58 55.58 25.23
N PHE A 265 -32.43 54.86 24.52
CA PHE A 265 -32.14 53.61 23.80
C PHE A 265 -32.06 53.87 22.29
N TYR A 266 -31.06 53.29 21.63
CA TYR A 266 -30.92 53.23 20.18
C TYR A 266 -30.74 51.76 19.76
N HIS A 267 -31.48 51.32 18.74
CA HIS A 267 -31.28 50.02 18.08
C HIS A 267 -31.31 50.24 16.58
N TYR A 268 -30.43 49.52 15.88
CA TYR A 268 -30.36 49.51 14.43
C TYR A 268 -30.04 48.11 13.91
N GLN A 269 -30.71 47.71 12.84
CA GLN A 269 -30.46 46.45 12.13
C GLN A 269 -30.46 46.67 10.61
N ASP A 270 -29.48 46.07 9.94
CA ASP A 270 -29.44 45.93 8.48
C ASP A 270 -29.09 44.48 8.12
N GLY A 271 -30.11 43.67 7.81
CA GLY A 271 -29.97 42.25 7.52
C GLY A 271 -29.43 41.49 8.74
N GLU A 272 -28.27 40.86 8.57
CA GLU A 272 -27.57 40.10 9.61
C GLU A 272 -26.63 40.96 10.49
N ALA A 273 -26.63 42.30 10.33
CA ALA A 273 -25.85 43.26 11.12
C ALA A 273 -26.73 44.01 12.15
N TYR A 274 -26.25 44.15 13.39
CA TYR A 274 -26.99 44.71 14.53
C TYR A 274 -26.12 45.67 15.36
N LEU A 275 -26.69 46.81 15.76
CA LEU A 275 -26.13 47.76 16.72
C LEU A 275 -27.15 48.10 17.82
N VAL A 276 -26.68 48.26 19.05
CA VAL A 276 -27.44 48.82 20.17
C VAL A 276 -26.60 49.83 20.94
N GLU A 277 -27.24 50.92 21.35
CA GLU A 277 -26.73 51.78 22.40
C GLU A 277 -27.78 52.02 23.48
N VAL A 278 -27.32 52.19 24.72
CA VAL A 278 -28.15 52.65 25.83
C VAL A 278 -27.37 53.72 26.58
N TRP A 279 -28.00 54.86 26.85
CA TRP A 279 -27.40 56.01 27.51
C TRP A 279 -28.31 56.44 28.67
N GLY A 280 -27.87 56.24 29.91
CA GLY A 280 -28.60 56.66 31.10
C GLY A 280 -28.09 57.97 31.70
N TYR A 281 -29.00 58.76 32.25
CA TYR A 281 -28.71 59.90 33.10
C TYR A 281 -29.63 59.86 34.32
N GLY A 282 -29.10 60.01 35.52
CA GLY A 282 -29.89 60.09 36.75
C GLY A 282 -29.06 59.75 37.98
N THR A 283 -29.65 59.01 38.93
CA THR A 283 -29.00 58.64 40.18
C THR A 283 -29.12 57.15 40.54
N ILE A 284 -28.13 56.66 41.29
CA ILE A 284 -28.17 55.41 42.05
C ILE A 284 -27.89 55.76 43.50
N ASP A 285 -28.78 55.36 44.42
CA ASP A 285 -28.74 55.69 45.85
C ASP A 285 -28.55 57.21 46.12
N GLY A 286 -29.14 58.05 45.26
CA GLY A 286 -29.03 59.51 45.30
C GLY A 286 -27.72 60.10 44.76
N GLN A 287 -26.77 59.27 44.30
CA GLN A 287 -25.53 59.71 43.65
C GLN A 287 -25.70 59.79 42.14
N GLU A 288 -25.28 60.90 41.52
CA GLU A 288 -25.31 61.06 40.06
C GLU A 288 -24.48 59.99 39.34
N ALA A 289 -25.13 59.29 38.39
CA ALA A 289 -24.55 58.22 37.61
C ALA A 289 -24.97 58.29 36.14
N TYR A 290 -24.01 58.02 35.26
CA TYR A 290 -24.12 58.15 33.80
C TYR A 290 -23.72 56.81 33.15
N PRO A 291 -24.56 55.77 33.21
CA PRO A 291 -24.28 54.49 32.58
C PRO A 291 -24.39 54.60 31.05
N SER A 292 -23.49 53.97 30.32
CA SER A 292 -23.60 53.78 28.86
C SER A 292 -23.22 52.37 28.46
N ILE A 293 -23.97 51.83 27.50
CA ILE A 293 -23.81 50.51 26.90
C ILE A 293 -23.69 50.73 25.40
N VAL A 294 -22.66 50.16 24.80
CA VAL A 294 -22.51 50.04 23.34
C VAL A 294 -22.40 48.55 23.04
N ALA A 295 -23.21 48.04 22.14
CA ALA A 295 -23.14 46.66 21.69
C ALA A 295 -23.27 46.59 20.17
N TYR A 296 -22.51 45.71 19.56
CA TYR A 296 -22.54 45.46 18.12
C TYR A 296 -22.35 43.97 17.86
N GLY A 297 -22.93 43.48 16.77
CA GLY A 297 -22.80 42.08 16.41
C GLY A 297 -23.54 41.73 15.14
N GLY A 298 -23.45 40.46 14.78
CA GLY A 298 -24.04 39.95 13.56
C GLY A 298 -23.48 38.57 13.21
N LYS A 299 -23.95 38.03 12.09
CA LYS A 299 -23.37 36.82 11.52
C LYS A 299 -22.00 37.16 10.92
N ALA A 300 -20.95 36.66 11.57
CA ALA A 300 -19.58 36.95 11.19
C ALA A 300 -19.28 36.45 9.77
N THR A 301 -18.34 37.12 9.11
CA THR A 301 -17.67 36.54 7.94
C THR A 301 -16.95 35.24 8.35
N PRO A 302 -17.14 34.11 7.64
CA PRO A 302 -16.49 32.84 7.98
C PRO A 302 -14.97 32.99 8.07
N VAL A 303 -14.35 32.43 9.12
CA VAL A 303 -12.91 32.64 9.40
C VAL A 303 -12.00 32.10 8.30
N GLU A 304 -12.47 31.10 7.56
CA GLU A 304 -11.80 30.52 6.40
C GLU A 304 -11.65 31.52 5.25
N LYS A 305 -12.46 32.59 5.22
CA LYS A 305 -12.31 33.71 4.28
C LYS A 305 -11.08 34.56 4.58
N PHE A 306 -10.60 34.60 5.83
CA PHE A 306 -9.50 35.48 6.21
C PHE A 306 -8.21 35.12 5.46
N ASP A 307 -7.81 33.84 5.48
CA ASP A 307 -6.65 33.36 4.72
C ASP A 307 -6.84 33.52 3.20
N ALA A 308 -8.06 33.34 2.69
CA ALA A 308 -8.35 33.57 1.28
C ALA A 308 -8.20 35.05 0.89
N PHE A 309 -8.66 35.98 1.73
CA PHE A 309 -8.53 37.43 1.51
C PHE A 309 -7.08 37.90 1.64
N LYS A 310 -6.32 37.35 2.60
CA LYS A 310 -4.87 37.56 2.73
C LYS A 310 -4.13 37.13 1.46
N GLN A 311 -4.35 35.89 1.00
CA GLN A 311 -3.69 35.34 -0.18
C GLN A 311 -4.04 36.09 -1.48
N ALA A 312 -5.28 36.55 -1.61
CA ALA A 312 -5.75 37.34 -2.75
C ALA A 312 -5.47 38.85 -2.63
N GLN A 313 -4.82 39.31 -1.55
CA GLN A 313 -4.52 40.72 -1.26
C GLN A 313 -5.74 41.64 -1.40
N ILE A 314 -6.87 41.21 -0.84
CA ILE A 314 -8.14 41.93 -0.94
C ILE A 314 -8.08 43.21 -0.11
N VAL A 315 -8.44 44.33 -0.74
CA VAL A 315 -8.66 45.63 -0.08
C VAL A 315 -10.11 46.03 -0.26
N LYS A 316 -10.77 46.46 0.81
CA LYS A 316 -12.17 46.91 0.81
C LYS A 316 -12.32 48.28 1.46
N GLU A 317 -13.06 49.17 0.82
CA GLU A 317 -13.53 50.42 1.45
C GLU A 317 -14.98 50.27 1.94
N TYR A 318 -15.29 50.88 3.08
CA TYR A 318 -16.63 50.90 3.67
C TYR A 318 -17.10 52.33 3.91
N ASP A 319 -18.33 52.65 3.50
CA ASP A 319 -19.07 53.82 3.94
C ASP A 319 -19.53 53.58 5.38
N VAL A 320 -18.90 54.25 6.35
CA VAL A 320 -19.15 54.06 7.78
C VAL A 320 -20.11 55.13 8.31
N LYS A 321 -21.12 54.68 9.04
CA LYS A 321 -22.01 55.54 9.83
C LYS A 321 -21.92 55.16 11.30
N MET A 322 -21.59 56.15 12.12
CA MET A 322 -21.75 56.04 13.57
C MET A 322 -23.23 56.15 13.94
N ALA A 323 -23.61 55.59 15.08
CA ALA A 323 -24.87 55.97 15.70
C ALA A 323 -24.80 57.43 16.21
N PRO A 324 -25.93 58.17 16.21
CA PRO A 324 -25.93 59.61 16.51
C PRO A 324 -25.67 59.94 17.99
N GLY A 325 -25.68 58.95 18.89
CA GLY A 325 -25.41 59.10 20.32
C GLY A 325 -26.27 60.16 21.03
N THR A 326 -25.74 60.67 22.15
CA THR A 326 -26.23 61.88 22.82
C THR A 326 -25.65 63.16 22.20
N GLU A 327 -24.45 63.08 21.66
CA GLU A 327 -23.67 64.19 21.11
C GLU A 327 -23.51 63.98 19.61
N ARG A 328 -24.37 64.62 18.80
CA ARG A 328 -24.52 64.35 17.35
C ARG A 328 -23.40 64.93 16.47
N TRP A 329 -22.17 64.96 16.95
CA TRP A 329 -21.06 65.54 16.21
C TRP A 329 -20.60 64.63 15.06
N TRP A 330 -20.80 63.31 15.14
CA TRP A 330 -20.58 62.39 14.02
C TRP A 330 -21.44 62.68 12.78
N ASP A 331 -22.65 63.25 12.93
CA ASP A 331 -23.48 63.69 11.81
C ASP A 331 -22.81 64.82 10.98
N SER A 332 -21.70 65.38 11.46
CA SER A 332 -20.90 66.41 10.79
C SER A 332 -19.74 65.87 9.97
N TYR A 333 -19.61 64.54 9.83
CA TYR A 333 -18.52 63.87 9.11
C TYR A 333 -19.03 62.84 8.09
N ASP A 334 -18.30 62.71 6.99
CA ASP A 334 -18.40 61.57 6.06
C ASP A 334 -17.22 60.61 6.32
N THR A 335 -17.49 59.35 6.67
CA THR A 335 -16.46 58.44 7.18
C THR A 335 -16.25 57.24 6.26
N THR A 336 -15.01 57.05 5.82
CA THR A 336 -14.56 55.85 5.10
C THR A 336 -13.56 55.08 5.95
N PHE A 337 -13.79 53.78 6.12
CA PHE A 337 -12.75 52.85 6.60
C PHE A 337 -12.24 52.00 5.43
N THR A 338 -10.95 51.67 5.43
CA THR A 338 -10.30 50.82 4.43
C THR A 338 -9.66 49.63 5.12
N ALA A 339 -10.14 48.42 4.82
CA ALA A 339 -9.57 47.16 5.31
C ALA A 339 -8.71 46.52 4.21
N ASP A 340 -7.41 46.49 4.44
CA ASP A 340 -6.43 45.75 3.65
C ASP A 340 -6.19 44.39 4.32
N PHE A 341 -6.81 43.35 3.78
CA PHE A 341 -6.61 41.99 4.26
C PHE A 341 -5.25 41.42 3.85
N GLY A 342 -4.62 41.93 2.79
CA GLY A 342 -3.27 41.51 2.38
C GLY A 342 -2.19 41.90 3.37
N ASN A 343 -2.30 43.08 3.98
CA ASN A 343 -1.42 43.59 5.04
C ASN A 343 -1.97 43.37 6.46
N GLU A 344 -3.16 42.77 6.61
CA GLU A 344 -3.86 42.54 7.88
C GLU A 344 -4.12 43.84 8.67
N LYS A 345 -4.47 44.93 7.97
CA LYS A 345 -4.72 46.27 8.55
C LYS A 345 -6.09 46.83 8.20
N ILE A 346 -6.68 47.55 9.14
CA ILE A 346 -7.76 48.51 8.86
C ILE A 346 -7.31 49.91 9.27
N SER A 347 -7.67 50.92 8.48
CA SER A 347 -7.50 52.34 8.78
C SER A 347 -8.71 53.12 8.27
N GLY A 348 -8.71 54.44 8.38
CA GLY A 348 -9.82 55.24 7.87
C GLY A 348 -9.65 56.75 8.02
N ILE A 349 -10.64 57.47 7.50
CA ILE A 349 -10.74 58.92 7.58
C ILE A 349 -12.21 59.34 7.72
N ALA A 350 -12.49 60.24 8.67
CA ALA A 350 -13.75 60.96 8.75
C ALA A 350 -13.51 62.41 8.32
N LYS A 351 -14.06 62.78 7.16
CA LYS A 351 -13.91 64.10 6.54
C LYS A 351 -15.01 65.04 7.02
N LYS A 352 -14.66 66.26 7.44
CA LYS A 352 -15.61 67.20 8.03
C LYS A 352 -16.50 67.82 6.94
N ILE A 353 -17.80 67.50 6.97
CA ILE A 353 -18.80 68.01 6.02
C ILE A 353 -19.62 69.20 6.55
N ASN A 354 -19.72 69.36 7.88
CA ASN A 354 -20.33 70.55 8.50
C ASN A 354 -19.27 71.42 9.19
N LEU A 355 -18.76 72.41 8.46
CA LEU A 355 -17.71 73.32 8.91
C LEU A 355 -18.17 74.29 10.02
N ASN A 356 -19.48 74.50 10.19
CA ASN A 356 -20.06 75.52 11.07
C ASN A 356 -20.56 74.97 12.43
N ASN A 357 -20.28 73.71 12.75
CA ASN A 357 -20.70 73.10 14.02
C ASN A 357 -19.60 73.22 15.08
N ASP A 358 -19.75 74.14 16.04
CA ASP A 358 -18.79 74.33 17.14
C ASP A 358 -18.57 73.08 18.02
N PHE A 359 -19.49 72.11 18.02
CA PHE A 359 -19.38 70.86 18.79
C PHE A 359 -18.62 69.74 18.06
N THR A 360 -17.69 70.07 17.16
CA THR A 360 -16.95 69.09 16.34
C THR A 360 -15.44 69.28 16.47
N ALA A 361 -14.65 68.29 16.06
CA ALA A 361 -13.21 68.45 15.96
C ALA A 361 -12.85 69.54 14.93
N ASN A 362 -11.73 70.23 15.12
CA ASN A 362 -11.36 71.35 14.25
C ASN A 362 -11.03 70.91 12.80
N GLU A 363 -10.61 69.65 12.64
CA GLU A 363 -10.03 69.09 11.42
C GLU A 363 -10.71 67.75 11.02
N ASP A 364 -10.26 67.15 9.91
CA ASP A 364 -10.58 65.77 9.54
C ASP A 364 -9.97 64.78 10.56
N ILE A 365 -10.68 63.70 10.89
CA ILE A 365 -10.22 62.71 11.86
C ILE A 365 -9.59 61.52 11.13
N THR A 366 -8.30 61.30 11.37
CA THR A 366 -7.56 60.12 10.86
C THR A 366 -7.66 58.96 11.83
N PHE A 367 -8.06 57.79 11.33
CA PHE A 367 -8.07 56.53 12.08
C PHE A 367 -6.77 55.78 11.77
N PRO A 368 -5.81 55.73 12.71
CA PRO A 368 -4.53 55.05 12.50
C PRO A 368 -4.71 53.54 12.33
N GLU A 369 -3.74 52.88 11.69
CA GLU A 369 -3.79 51.45 11.38
C GLU A 369 -3.97 50.57 12.62
N GLN A 370 -5.04 49.78 12.62
CA GLN A 370 -5.31 48.70 13.57
C GLN A 370 -5.08 47.34 12.90
N PRO A 371 -4.75 46.27 13.64
CA PRO A 371 -4.70 44.93 13.09
C PRO A 371 -6.10 44.40 12.75
N ILE A 372 -6.15 43.53 11.74
CA ILE A 372 -7.24 42.58 11.47
C ILE A 372 -6.77 41.20 11.93
N PHE A 373 -7.63 40.44 12.61
CA PHE A 373 -7.27 39.15 13.21
C PHE A 373 -8.49 38.23 13.35
N VAL A 374 -8.27 36.98 13.77
CA VAL A 374 -9.35 36.02 14.09
C VAL A 374 -9.36 35.71 15.58
N GLU A 375 -10.53 35.89 16.21
CA GLU A 375 -10.78 35.64 17.63
C GLU A 375 -12.26 35.28 17.83
N ASP A 376 -12.57 34.40 18.78
CA ASP A 376 -13.93 33.89 19.07
C ASP A 376 -14.71 33.36 17.85
N GLY A 377 -14.00 32.84 16.84
CA GLY A 377 -14.63 32.35 15.60
C GLY A 377 -15.13 33.44 14.66
N ALA A 378 -14.64 34.68 14.81
CA ALA A 378 -14.96 35.80 13.94
C ALA A 378 -13.70 36.53 13.45
N ILE A 379 -13.78 37.13 12.27
CA ILE A 379 -12.77 38.11 11.82
C ILE A 379 -13.07 39.44 12.53
N ARG A 380 -12.12 39.90 13.35
CA ARG A 380 -12.17 41.12 14.17
C ARG A 380 -11.16 42.16 13.68
N PHE A 381 -11.32 43.40 14.14
CA PHE A 381 -10.33 44.47 13.99
C PHE A 381 -10.27 45.37 15.22
N GLY A 382 -9.14 46.05 15.41
CA GLY A 382 -8.90 46.97 16.54
C GLY A 382 -7.74 46.52 17.44
N SER A 383 -7.38 47.34 18.42
CA SER A 383 -6.42 46.94 19.46
C SER A 383 -6.63 47.74 20.75
N ASN A 384 -6.01 47.27 21.82
CA ASN A 384 -5.99 47.96 23.11
C ASN A 384 -4.90 49.04 23.21
N GLU A 385 -4.02 49.17 22.20
CA GLU A 385 -2.78 49.97 22.25
C GLU A 385 -2.85 51.23 21.37
N VAL A 386 -3.64 51.21 20.29
CA VAL A 386 -3.75 52.31 19.31
C VAL A 386 -5.05 53.09 19.50
N PHE A 387 -4.94 54.42 19.53
CA PHE A 387 -6.03 55.36 19.81
C PHE A 387 -6.24 56.35 18.66
N VAL A 388 -7.48 56.75 18.42
CA VAL A 388 -7.86 57.88 17.56
C VAL A 388 -7.81 59.14 18.42
N HIS A 389 -6.81 59.99 18.20
CA HIS A 389 -6.68 61.28 18.88
C HIS A 389 -7.53 62.33 18.17
N VAL A 390 -8.46 62.98 18.89
CA VAL A 390 -9.39 63.96 18.31
C VAL A 390 -9.30 65.29 19.06
N ASN A 391 -8.97 66.36 18.32
CA ASN A 391 -8.80 67.71 18.84
C ASN A 391 -10.06 68.56 18.60
N PHE A 392 -10.80 68.83 19.67
CA PHE A 392 -11.94 69.74 19.71
C PHE A 392 -11.46 71.17 20.02
N LYS A 393 -12.40 72.12 19.98
CA LYS A 393 -12.15 73.54 20.26
C LYS A 393 -11.62 73.81 21.67
N ASP A 394 -12.15 73.10 22.66
CA ASP A 394 -11.91 73.33 24.09
C ASP A 394 -11.23 72.13 24.81
N GLY A 395 -10.69 71.15 24.06
CA GLY A 395 -10.02 69.97 24.62
C GLY A 395 -9.74 68.87 23.57
N SER A 396 -9.25 67.71 24.03
CA SER A 396 -9.02 66.52 23.19
C SER A 396 -9.57 65.25 23.83
N ASP A 397 -9.89 64.23 23.02
CA ASP A 397 -10.29 62.89 23.50
C ASP A 397 -9.55 61.78 22.71
N ASP A 398 -9.31 60.65 23.39
CA ASP A 398 -8.51 59.53 22.91
C ASP A 398 -9.40 58.28 22.79
N MET A 399 -9.83 57.97 21.56
CA MET A 399 -10.84 56.95 21.32
C MET A 399 -10.26 55.65 20.75
N LYS A 400 -10.41 54.52 21.46
CA LYS A 400 -10.23 53.19 20.87
C LYS A 400 -11.31 52.91 19.83
N TYR A 401 -10.93 52.37 18.67
CA TYR A 401 -11.86 51.83 17.68
C TYR A 401 -11.58 50.37 17.35
N GLU A 402 -12.65 49.61 17.20
CA GLU A 402 -12.65 48.14 17.12
C GLU A 402 -13.96 47.64 16.53
N GLY A 403 -14.00 46.39 16.06
CA GLY A 403 -15.18 45.79 15.47
C GLY A 403 -14.95 44.41 14.89
N LEU A 404 -15.87 43.99 14.01
CA LEU A 404 -15.89 42.69 13.35
C LEU A 404 -16.55 42.76 11.97
N PHE A 405 -16.16 41.85 11.08
CA PHE A 405 -16.64 41.77 9.70
C PHE A 405 -17.90 40.89 9.61
N ILE A 406 -18.88 41.34 8.82
CA ILE A 406 -20.22 40.76 8.70
C ILE A 406 -20.53 40.39 7.25
N GLY A 407 -21.20 39.26 7.09
CA GLY A 407 -21.63 38.74 5.79
C GLY A 407 -20.60 37.78 5.18
N GLU A 408 -21.09 36.94 4.27
CA GLU A 408 -20.36 35.82 3.64
C GLU A 408 -19.01 36.21 3.02
N ASN A 409 -18.83 37.47 2.62
CA ASN A 409 -17.59 37.95 2.03
C ASN A 409 -17.10 39.27 2.65
N ALA A 410 -17.46 39.58 3.90
CA ALA A 410 -17.18 40.86 4.55
C ALA A 410 -17.75 42.06 3.76
N GLU A 411 -19.05 42.01 3.42
CA GLU A 411 -19.77 43.10 2.76
C GLU A 411 -20.15 44.25 3.72
N LYS A 412 -19.99 44.03 5.03
CA LYS A 412 -20.27 44.97 6.11
C LYS A 412 -19.23 44.87 7.23
N ILE A 413 -19.12 45.94 8.01
CA ILE A 413 -18.46 45.93 9.33
C ILE A 413 -19.40 46.47 10.39
N VAL A 414 -19.30 45.98 11.62
CA VAL A 414 -19.92 46.57 12.81
C VAL A 414 -18.92 46.67 13.94
N GLY A 415 -19.05 47.66 14.81
CA GLY A 415 -18.04 47.96 15.82
C GLY A 415 -18.37 49.16 16.69
N ARG A 416 -17.33 49.83 17.20
CA ARG A 416 -17.43 51.12 17.90
C ARG A 416 -16.22 52.02 17.65
N VAL A 417 -16.42 53.33 17.78
CA VAL A 417 -15.38 54.35 17.96
C VAL A 417 -15.63 55.03 19.30
N GLY A 418 -14.70 54.88 20.24
CA GLY A 418 -14.78 55.53 21.55
C GLY A 418 -16.04 55.14 22.33
N GLY A 419 -17.03 56.03 22.34
CA GLY A 419 -18.34 55.84 22.95
C GLY A 419 -19.49 55.51 21.98
N SER A 420 -19.29 55.55 20.66
CA SER A 420 -20.36 55.36 19.66
C SER A 420 -20.19 54.04 18.91
N SER A 421 -21.29 53.33 18.69
CA SER A 421 -21.37 52.20 17.76
C SER A 421 -21.20 52.64 16.30
N LEU A 422 -20.65 51.76 15.45
CA LEU A 422 -20.46 51.99 14.02
C LEU A 422 -21.01 50.84 13.19
N MET A 423 -21.55 51.14 12.01
CA MET A 423 -21.71 50.17 10.92
C MET A 423 -21.14 50.74 9.62
N GLY A 424 -20.30 49.97 8.95
CA GLY A 424 -19.84 50.22 7.59
C GLY A 424 -20.49 49.28 6.58
N LYS A 425 -20.70 49.77 5.36
CA LYS A 425 -21.11 48.96 4.19
C LYS A 425 -20.06 49.08 3.10
N GLU A 426 -19.70 47.98 2.47
CA GLU A 426 -18.74 47.97 1.35
C GLU A 426 -19.19 48.88 0.21
N LYS A 427 -18.27 49.74 -0.26
CA LYS A 427 -18.45 50.58 -1.45
C LYS A 427 -18.51 49.71 -2.72
N LYS A 428 -19.23 50.19 -3.73
CA LYS A 428 -19.47 49.48 -5.01
C LYS A 428 -18.97 50.28 -6.21
#